data_AF-A0A9W6X1B8-F1
#
_entry.id   AF-A0A9W6X1B8-F1
#
_cell.length_a   1.000
_cell.length_b   1.000
_cell.length_c   1.000
_cell.angle_alpha   90.00
_cell.angle_beta   90.00
_cell.angle_gamma   90.00
#
_symmetry.space_group_name_H-M   'P 1'
#
loop_
_entity.id
_entity.type
_entity.pdbx_description
1 polymer ?
#
loop_
_entity_poly.entity_id
_entity_poly.type
_entity_poly.pdbx_seq_one_letter_code
_entity_poly.pdbx_strand_id
1 'polypeptide(L)'
;MATHYARHLERLQRGEALEANAVLALCERVKDLLVEDDNVVRVAAPVAVCGDIHGQFHDLLELFKLAGQAPATSYVFLGDFVDRGAMSVETISLLCVLKASYPERVTLLRGNHESRQTTQVYGFQIECMKKYDGDARIYKAFMELFDFLPLGALIDDRLLCLHGGLSPALHHLDQLRMLDRFQEIPPDGIFADIVWSDPDSKTLGFHMVGGAAAQTVDSRSRSCFFLSAVAQRSRLHLRRGRGREVPAHEQAAAHGTRAPVVHGGLPGALQRDLLHGLERAQLLPPLRKPRGRHGCRRPPRRSSTLVLLLSSYSVN
;
A
#
# COMPACT_ATOMS: atom_id res chain seq x y z
N MET A 1 16.65 -21.02 6.88
CA MET A 1 16.65 -19.56 7.05
C MET A 1 15.44 -19.00 7.80
N ALA A 2 14.26 -19.66 7.80
CA ALA A 2 13.05 -19.19 8.50
C ALA A 2 13.15 -19.08 10.04
N THR A 3 14.19 -19.64 10.69
CA THR A 3 14.31 -19.67 12.15
C THR A 3 14.88 -18.40 12.78
N HIS A 4 15.64 -17.59 12.02
CA HIS A 4 16.39 -16.46 12.61
C HIS A 4 15.46 -15.35 13.14
N TYR A 5 14.36 -15.08 12.43
CA TYR A 5 13.43 -14.01 12.77
C TYR A 5 12.14 -14.48 13.47
N ALA A 6 12.02 -15.76 13.81
CA ALA A 6 10.80 -16.31 14.42
C ALA A 6 10.38 -15.57 15.69
N ARG A 7 11.35 -15.22 16.56
CA ARG A 7 11.10 -14.44 17.78
C ARG A 7 10.63 -13.01 17.50
N HIS A 8 11.17 -12.37 16.46
CA HIS A 8 10.72 -11.03 16.06
C HIS A 8 9.31 -11.08 15.49
N LEU A 9 9.01 -12.09 14.68
CA LEU A 9 7.68 -12.29 14.12
C LEU A 9 6.63 -12.51 15.23
N GLU A 10 6.90 -13.39 16.19
CA GLU A 10 6.00 -13.65 17.32
C GLU A 10 5.74 -12.39 18.14
N ARG A 11 6.79 -11.65 18.48
CA ARG A 11 6.69 -10.39 19.21
C ARG A 11 5.83 -9.37 18.47
N LEU A 12 6.11 -9.15 17.19
CA LEU A 12 5.35 -8.22 16.36
C LEU A 12 3.89 -8.66 16.21
N GLN A 13 3.60 -9.96 16.06
CA GLN A 13 2.23 -10.47 15.98
C GLN A 13 1.40 -10.18 17.25
N ARG A 14 2.04 -9.94 18.40
CA ARG A 14 1.38 -9.46 19.63
C ARG A 14 1.18 -7.94 19.67
N GLY A 15 1.61 -7.21 18.64
CA GLY A 15 1.59 -5.75 18.59
C GLY A 15 2.72 -5.10 19.40
N GLU A 16 3.78 -5.84 19.72
CA GLU A 16 4.90 -5.34 20.51
C GLU A 16 6.04 -4.87 19.58
N ALA A 17 6.49 -3.62 19.73
CA ALA A 17 7.66 -3.10 19.04
C ALA A 17 8.93 -3.92 19.36
N LEU A 18 9.80 -4.10 18.37
CA LEU A 18 11.10 -4.74 18.55
C LEU A 18 12.02 -3.86 19.41
N GLU A 19 13.02 -4.47 20.05
CA GLU A 19 14.07 -3.74 20.75
C GLU A 19 14.91 -2.89 19.79
N ALA A 20 15.45 -1.76 20.27
CA ALA A 20 16.21 -0.81 19.46
C ALA A 20 17.32 -1.47 18.63
N ASN A 21 18.17 -2.28 19.26
CA ASN A 21 19.25 -2.99 18.56
C ASN A 21 18.75 -4.00 17.52
N ALA A 22 17.59 -4.62 17.76
CA ALA A 22 16.98 -5.54 16.80
C ALA A 22 16.45 -4.78 15.57
N VAL A 23 15.86 -3.59 15.76
CA VAL A 23 15.46 -2.73 14.63
C VAL A 23 16.67 -2.30 13.81
N LEU A 24 17.73 -1.81 14.45
CA LEU A 24 18.94 -1.38 13.75
C LEU A 24 19.55 -2.52 12.92
N ALA A 25 19.69 -3.71 13.52
CA ALA A 25 20.22 -4.88 12.81
C ALA A 25 19.28 -5.37 11.69
N LEU A 26 17.97 -5.26 11.88
CA LEU A 26 16.99 -5.63 10.86
C LEU A 26 17.06 -4.67 9.66
N CYS A 27 17.13 -3.35 9.90
CA CYS A 27 17.26 -2.36 8.83
C CYS A 27 18.51 -2.60 7.99
N GLU A 28 19.67 -2.82 8.60
CA GLU A 28 20.90 -3.13 7.86
C GLU A 28 20.76 -4.42 7.05
N ARG A 29 20.20 -5.48 7.65
CA ARG A 29 20.01 -6.74 6.92
C ARG A 29 19.08 -6.58 5.72
N VAL A 30 18.01 -5.79 5.85
CA VAL A 30 17.08 -5.56 4.74
C VAL A 30 17.70 -4.66 3.69
N LYS A 31 18.52 -3.67 4.06
CA LYS A 31 19.32 -2.87 3.09
C LYS A 31 20.22 -3.77 2.24
N ASP A 32 20.91 -4.74 2.84
CA ASP A 32 21.74 -5.73 2.12
C ASP A 32 20.93 -6.57 1.10
N LEU A 33 19.63 -6.74 1.33
CA LEU A 33 18.75 -7.45 0.39
C LEU A 33 18.23 -6.51 -0.69
N LEU A 34 17.84 -5.28 -0.31
CA LEU A 34 17.26 -4.31 -1.21
C LEU A 34 18.29 -3.67 -2.15
N VAL A 35 19.58 -3.67 -1.82
CA VAL A 35 20.63 -3.18 -2.73
C VAL A 35 20.78 -4.07 -3.97
N GLU A 36 20.52 -5.36 -3.83
CA GLU A 36 20.55 -6.34 -4.92
C GLU A 36 19.29 -6.28 -5.81
N ASP A 37 18.20 -5.68 -5.31
CA ASP A 37 16.96 -5.52 -6.09
C ASP A 37 17.14 -4.44 -7.18
N ASP A 38 16.60 -4.68 -8.36
CA ASP A 38 16.48 -3.65 -9.40
C ASP A 38 15.48 -2.56 -8.96
N ASN A 39 15.54 -1.37 -9.57
CA ASN A 39 14.50 -0.35 -9.39
C ASN A 39 13.10 -0.86 -9.77
N VAL A 40 13.04 -1.79 -10.73
CA VAL A 40 11.82 -2.46 -11.17
C VAL A 40 11.96 -3.95 -10.98
N VAL A 41 11.44 -4.46 -9.86
CA VAL A 41 11.56 -5.87 -9.49
C VAL A 41 10.64 -6.72 -10.35
N ARG A 42 11.15 -7.81 -10.94
CA ARG A 42 10.31 -8.78 -11.66
C ARG A 42 9.67 -9.74 -10.69
N VAL A 43 8.36 -9.96 -10.84
CA VAL A 43 7.58 -10.82 -9.94
C VAL A 43 6.73 -11.78 -10.75
N ALA A 44 6.66 -13.05 -10.35
CA ALA A 44 5.83 -14.06 -11.00
C ALA A 44 4.49 -14.25 -10.28
N ALA A 45 3.41 -14.44 -11.03
CA ALA A 45 2.13 -14.85 -10.47
C ALA A 45 2.14 -16.33 -10.02
N PRO A 46 1.33 -16.74 -9.02
CA PRO A 46 0.35 -15.94 -8.27
C PRO A 46 1.00 -15.07 -7.20
N VAL A 47 0.48 -13.85 -7.07
CA VAL A 47 0.94 -12.83 -6.11
C VAL A 47 -0.24 -11.99 -5.63
N ALA A 48 -0.20 -11.60 -4.36
CA ALA A 48 -1.13 -10.65 -3.76
C ALA A 48 -0.53 -9.25 -3.84
N VAL A 49 -1.29 -8.29 -4.38
CA VAL A 49 -0.88 -6.88 -4.45
C VAL A 49 -1.62 -6.10 -3.38
N CYS A 50 -0.87 -5.35 -2.57
CA CYS A 50 -1.36 -4.62 -1.39
C CYS A 50 -1.03 -3.13 -1.51
N GLY A 51 -2.03 -2.27 -1.39
CA GLY A 51 -1.86 -0.81 -1.35
C GLY A 51 -1.45 -0.29 0.04
N ASP A 52 -1.80 0.96 0.31
CA ASP A 52 -1.44 1.70 1.53
C ASP A 52 -1.83 0.96 2.82
N ILE A 53 -0.95 1.04 3.82
CA ILE A 53 -1.16 0.48 5.16
C ILE A 53 -1.23 1.56 6.23
N HIS A 54 -0.41 2.62 6.15
CA HIS A 54 -0.43 3.76 7.06
C HIS A 54 -0.47 3.39 8.55
N GLY A 55 0.42 2.50 8.99
CA GLY A 55 0.49 2.09 10.40
C GLY A 55 -0.76 1.39 10.96
N GLN A 56 -1.69 0.94 10.10
CA GLN A 56 -2.88 0.16 10.46
C GLN A 56 -2.50 -1.32 10.72
N PHE A 57 -1.67 -1.54 11.73
CA PHE A 57 -1.02 -2.83 11.97
C PHE A 57 -1.98 -4.02 12.12
N HIS A 58 -3.10 -3.84 12.84
CA HIS A 58 -4.07 -4.93 13.02
C HIS A 58 -4.79 -5.29 11.72
N ASP A 59 -5.05 -4.31 10.86
CA ASP A 59 -5.63 -4.55 9.53
C ASP A 59 -4.63 -5.29 8.63
N LEU A 60 -3.32 -4.99 8.74
CA LEU A 60 -2.27 -5.75 8.08
C LEU A 60 -2.22 -7.21 8.55
N LEU A 61 -2.37 -7.47 9.85
CA LEU A 61 -2.46 -8.85 10.36
C LEU A 61 -3.70 -9.58 9.81
N GLU A 62 -4.83 -8.89 9.69
CA GLU A 62 -6.05 -9.45 9.12
C GLU A 62 -5.89 -9.74 7.61
N LEU A 63 -5.22 -8.85 6.88
CA LEU A 63 -4.86 -9.06 5.47
C LEU A 63 -4.12 -10.40 5.30
N PHE A 64 -3.13 -10.70 6.14
CA PHE A 64 -2.41 -11.97 6.08
C PHE A 64 -3.26 -13.19 6.46
N LYS A 65 -4.30 -13.03 7.31
CA LYS A 65 -5.23 -14.14 7.58
C LYS A 65 -6.10 -14.45 6.36
N LEU A 66 -6.53 -13.43 5.62
CA LEU A 66 -7.40 -13.58 4.45
C LEU A 66 -6.63 -14.03 3.21
N ALA A 67 -5.45 -13.47 2.97
CA ALA A 67 -4.64 -13.70 1.77
C ALA A 67 -3.73 -14.93 1.87
N GLY A 68 -3.48 -15.41 3.09
CA GLY A 68 -2.50 -16.45 3.39
C GLY A 68 -1.21 -15.88 4.00
N GLN A 69 -0.33 -16.75 4.48
CA GLN A 69 0.94 -16.35 5.08
C GLN A 69 2.09 -16.54 4.08
N ALA A 70 3.09 -15.66 4.12
CA ALA A 70 4.36 -15.94 3.45
C ALA A 70 5.04 -17.16 4.11
N PRO A 71 5.71 -18.04 3.36
CA PRO A 71 6.01 -17.95 1.92
C PRO A 71 4.96 -18.62 1.01
N ALA A 72 3.85 -19.13 1.55
CA ALA A 72 2.83 -19.82 0.76
C ALA A 72 2.12 -18.86 -0.22
N THR A 73 1.93 -17.61 0.20
CA THR A 73 1.48 -16.50 -0.65
C THR A 73 2.64 -15.53 -0.89
N SER A 74 2.83 -15.12 -2.15
CA SER A 74 3.78 -14.05 -2.51
C SER A 74 3.10 -12.69 -2.45
N TYR A 75 3.82 -11.63 -2.10
CA TYR A 75 3.29 -10.29 -1.90
C TYR A 75 4.08 -9.22 -2.65
N VAL A 76 3.36 -8.26 -3.21
CA VAL A 76 3.89 -6.95 -3.65
C VAL A 76 3.14 -5.89 -2.85
N PHE A 77 3.86 -5.17 -1.99
CA PHE A 77 3.33 -4.01 -1.29
C PHE A 77 3.73 -2.73 -2.02
N LEU A 78 2.77 -1.85 -2.27
CA LEU A 78 2.95 -0.68 -3.14
C LEU A 78 3.53 0.55 -2.43
N GLY A 79 3.86 0.48 -1.13
CA GLY A 79 4.35 1.62 -0.35
C GLY A 79 3.33 2.13 0.67
N ASP A 80 3.62 3.28 1.28
CA ASP A 80 2.82 3.93 2.32
C ASP A 80 2.56 3.01 3.51
N PHE A 81 3.66 2.53 4.11
CA PHE A 81 3.65 1.65 5.27
C PHE A 81 3.45 2.44 6.56
N VAL A 82 3.98 3.66 6.60
CA VAL A 82 4.09 4.49 7.81
C VAL A 82 3.16 5.71 7.75
N ASP A 83 3.19 6.47 8.85
CA ASP A 83 2.39 7.67 9.11
C ASP A 83 0.88 7.42 9.22
N ARG A 84 0.16 8.43 9.73
CA ARG A 84 -1.31 8.52 9.89
C ARG A 84 -1.93 7.50 10.86
N GLY A 85 -1.36 6.31 11.01
CA GLY A 85 -1.71 5.32 12.02
C GLY A 85 -0.83 5.38 13.25
N ALA A 86 -1.20 4.58 14.26
CA ALA A 86 -0.54 4.57 15.58
C ALA A 86 0.59 3.53 15.71
N MET A 87 0.69 2.60 14.76
CA MET A 87 1.60 1.46 14.82
C MET A 87 2.44 1.31 13.54
N SER A 88 3.00 2.44 13.08
CA SER A 88 3.87 2.46 11.90
C SER A 88 5.15 1.67 12.13
N VAL A 89 5.77 1.78 13.33
CA VAL A 89 7.01 1.09 13.69
C VAL A 89 6.83 -0.43 13.60
N GLU A 90 5.75 -0.97 14.17
CA GLU A 90 5.44 -2.40 14.12
C GLU A 90 5.11 -2.84 12.69
N THR A 91 4.37 -2.01 11.95
CA THR A 91 4.00 -2.25 10.55
C THR A 91 5.23 -2.42 9.68
N ILE A 92 6.12 -1.42 9.64
CA ILE A 92 7.32 -1.51 8.81
C ILE A 92 8.28 -2.61 9.31
N SER A 93 8.40 -2.80 10.63
CA SER A 93 9.24 -3.86 11.19
C SER A 93 8.75 -5.26 10.79
N LEU A 94 7.43 -5.49 10.76
CA LEU A 94 6.85 -6.75 10.32
C LEU A 94 7.12 -7.02 8.84
N LEU A 95 6.92 -6.01 7.99
CA LEU A 95 7.23 -6.11 6.57
C LEU A 95 8.71 -6.38 6.32
N CYS A 96 9.60 -5.73 7.08
CA CYS A 96 11.05 -5.97 7.04
C CYS A 96 11.42 -7.40 7.48
N VAL A 97 10.82 -7.92 8.55
CA VAL A 97 11.00 -9.31 8.99
C VAL A 97 10.57 -10.28 7.89
N LEU A 98 9.45 -10.00 7.22
CA LEU A 98 8.95 -10.83 6.12
C LEU A 98 9.87 -10.78 4.90
N LYS A 99 10.34 -9.60 4.48
CA LYS A 99 11.35 -9.45 3.41
C LYS A 99 12.64 -10.18 3.75
N ALA A 100 13.15 -10.04 4.98
CA ALA A 100 14.37 -10.71 5.43
C ALA A 100 14.22 -12.24 5.50
N SER A 101 13.02 -12.74 5.83
CA SER A 101 12.73 -14.17 5.92
C SER A 101 12.46 -14.81 4.56
N TYR A 102 11.85 -14.06 3.65
CA TYR A 102 11.35 -14.54 2.36
C TYR A 102 11.62 -13.53 1.23
N PRO A 103 12.90 -13.23 0.91
CA PRO A 103 13.28 -12.16 -0.01
C PRO A 103 12.68 -12.30 -1.41
N GLU A 104 12.56 -13.54 -1.89
CA GLU A 104 11.96 -13.90 -3.19
C GLU A 104 10.42 -13.88 -3.22
N ARG A 105 9.77 -13.73 -2.06
CA ARG A 105 8.31 -13.83 -1.92
C ARG A 105 7.66 -12.52 -1.51
N VAL A 106 8.43 -11.57 -0.99
CA VAL A 106 7.90 -10.31 -0.46
C VAL A 106 8.66 -9.16 -1.10
N THR A 107 7.96 -8.39 -1.93
CA THR A 107 8.46 -7.18 -2.56
C THR A 107 7.84 -5.97 -1.86
N LEU A 108 8.68 -5.03 -1.43
CA LEU A 108 8.28 -3.79 -0.78
C LEU A 108 8.68 -2.64 -1.71
N LEU A 109 7.70 -1.91 -2.25
CA LEU A 109 7.95 -0.72 -3.06
C LEU A 109 7.97 0.54 -2.20
N ARG A 110 8.61 1.58 -2.70
CA ARG A 110 8.66 2.88 -2.05
C ARG A 110 7.39 3.68 -2.33
N GLY A 111 6.68 4.10 -1.28
CA GLY A 111 5.62 5.09 -1.35
C GLY A 111 6.13 6.49 -1.05
N ASN A 112 5.24 7.48 -1.16
CA ASN A 112 5.62 8.86 -0.88
C ASN A 112 5.79 9.11 0.63
N HIS A 113 5.16 8.31 1.49
CA HIS A 113 5.36 8.35 2.94
C HIS A 113 6.70 7.74 3.39
N GLU A 114 7.42 7.02 2.54
CA GLU A 114 8.79 6.56 2.81
C GLU A 114 9.83 7.65 2.47
N SER A 115 9.61 8.87 2.99
CA SER A 115 10.42 10.09 2.78
C SER A 115 10.54 10.91 4.05
N ARG A 116 11.70 11.55 4.27
CA ARG A 116 11.97 12.36 5.48
C ARG A 116 10.96 13.50 5.60
N GLN A 117 10.67 14.17 4.48
CA GLN A 117 9.77 15.32 4.47
C GLN A 117 8.37 14.93 4.97
N THR A 118 7.89 13.75 4.57
CA THR A 118 6.54 13.30 4.89
C THR A 118 6.47 12.75 6.32
N THR A 119 7.45 11.93 6.72
CA THR A 119 7.46 11.30 8.06
C THR A 119 7.69 12.28 9.21
N GLN A 120 8.30 13.44 8.94
CA GLN A 120 8.42 14.54 9.91
C GLN A 120 7.06 15.21 10.17
N VAL A 121 6.20 15.26 9.16
CA VAL A 121 4.91 15.96 9.22
C VAL A 121 3.79 15.05 9.71
N TYR A 122 3.77 13.79 9.25
CA TYR A 122 2.62 12.90 9.44
C TYR A 122 2.78 11.85 10.55
N GLY A 123 3.85 11.96 11.34
CA GLY A 123 3.90 11.42 12.70
C GLY A 123 4.89 10.28 12.91
N PHE A 124 5.44 9.66 11.86
CA PHE A 124 6.36 8.52 12.03
C PHE A 124 7.64 8.88 12.78
N GLN A 125 8.20 10.08 12.55
CA GLN A 125 9.36 10.54 13.32
C GLN A 125 9.05 10.60 14.82
N ILE A 126 7.91 11.19 15.18
CA ILE A 126 7.46 11.34 16.57
C ILE A 126 7.18 9.97 17.18
N GLU A 127 6.58 9.04 16.43
CA GLU A 127 6.33 7.66 16.87
C GLU A 127 7.64 6.95 17.23
N CYS A 128 8.66 7.03 16.36
CA CYS A 128 9.98 6.46 16.62
C CYS A 128 10.60 7.03 17.91
N MET A 129 10.60 8.35 18.07
CA MET A 129 11.18 8.97 19.27
C MET A 129 10.45 8.55 20.54
N LYS A 130 9.11 8.43 20.49
CA LYS A 130 8.31 8.03 21.67
C LYS A 130 8.53 6.57 22.06
N LYS A 131 8.60 5.65 21.09
CA LYS A 131 8.72 4.21 21.36
C LYS A 131 10.13 3.78 21.78
N TYR A 132 11.13 4.59 21.47
CA TYR A 132 12.54 4.29 21.73
C TYR A 132 13.23 5.34 22.60
N ASP A 133 12.49 5.96 23.53
CA ASP A 133 13.01 6.89 24.54
C ASP A 133 13.93 8.00 23.99
N GLY A 134 13.59 8.52 22.80
CA GLY A 134 14.34 9.57 22.12
C GLY A 134 15.57 9.11 21.34
N ASP A 135 15.79 7.81 21.15
CA ASP A 135 16.90 7.29 20.35
C ASP A 135 16.73 7.62 18.85
N ALA A 136 17.36 8.72 18.43
CA ALA A 136 17.29 9.21 17.06
C ALA A 136 17.85 8.25 16.00
N ARG A 137 18.66 7.25 16.42
CA ARG A 137 19.23 6.26 15.49
C ARG A 137 18.16 5.40 14.84
N ILE A 138 17.04 5.16 15.52
CA ILE A 138 15.97 4.31 15.01
C ILE A 138 15.28 4.95 13.81
N TYR A 139 14.84 6.20 13.97
CA TYR A 139 14.25 6.95 12.85
C TYR A 139 15.26 7.07 11.70
N LYS A 140 16.52 7.41 12.00
CA LYS A 140 17.57 7.49 10.99
C LYS A 140 17.75 6.17 10.23
N ALA A 141 17.76 5.03 10.90
CA ALA A 141 17.89 3.73 10.27
C ALA A 141 16.71 3.39 9.35
N PHE A 142 15.46 3.72 9.73
CA PHE A 142 14.32 3.56 8.83
C PHE A 142 14.39 4.48 7.62
N MET A 143 14.81 5.73 7.81
CA MET A 143 15.01 6.66 6.71
C MET A 143 16.06 6.11 5.72
N GLU A 144 17.21 5.67 6.21
CA GLU A 144 18.24 5.08 5.37
C GLU A 144 17.73 3.82 4.65
N LEU A 145 16.97 2.96 5.33
CA LEU A 145 16.32 1.81 4.71
C LEU A 145 15.37 2.21 3.57
N PHE A 146 14.58 3.27 3.75
CA PHE A 146 13.61 3.73 2.75
C PHE A 146 14.26 4.17 1.43
N ASP A 147 15.51 4.64 1.47
CA ASP A 147 16.25 4.98 0.25
C ASP A 147 16.58 3.76 -0.61
N PHE A 148 16.56 2.55 -0.04
CA PHE A 148 16.88 1.33 -0.77
C PHE A 148 15.65 0.68 -1.41
N LEU A 149 14.43 1.11 -1.04
CA LEU A 149 13.19 0.52 -1.52
C LEU A 149 13.05 0.68 -3.06
N PRO A 150 12.78 -0.41 -3.80
CA PRO A 150 12.49 -0.36 -5.23
C PRO A 150 11.32 0.56 -5.58
N LEU A 151 11.33 1.07 -6.80
CA LEU A 151 10.38 2.07 -7.28
C LEU A 151 9.18 1.47 -8.00
N GLY A 152 9.30 0.24 -8.49
CA GLY A 152 8.23 -0.46 -9.16
C GLY A 152 8.39 -1.98 -9.13
N ALA A 153 7.31 -2.68 -9.51
CA ALA A 153 7.35 -4.11 -9.78
C ALA A 153 6.70 -4.41 -11.14
N LEU A 154 7.23 -5.38 -11.87
CA LEU A 154 6.66 -5.86 -13.13
C LEU A 154 6.21 -7.32 -12.97
N ILE A 155 4.90 -7.53 -12.91
CA ILE A 155 4.30 -8.84 -12.72
C ILE A 155 4.11 -9.53 -14.08
N ASP A 156 4.66 -10.75 -14.22
CA ASP A 156 4.63 -11.58 -15.43
C ASP A 156 5.00 -10.81 -16.73
N ASP A 157 5.91 -9.85 -16.63
CA ASP A 157 6.33 -8.95 -17.72
C ASP A 157 5.18 -8.16 -18.39
N ARG A 158 4.06 -7.98 -17.68
CA ARG A 158 2.82 -7.43 -18.26
C ARG A 158 2.20 -6.29 -17.46
N LEU A 159 2.25 -6.39 -16.13
CA LEU A 159 1.58 -5.45 -15.25
C LEU A 159 2.62 -4.66 -14.45
N LEU A 160 2.69 -3.36 -14.70
CA LEU A 160 3.56 -2.46 -13.94
C LEU A 160 2.80 -1.97 -12.69
N CYS A 161 3.41 -2.19 -11.54
CA CYS A 161 2.97 -1.71 -10.24
C CYS A 161 3.86 -0.55 -9.81
N LEU A 162 3.22 0.58 -9.52
CA LEU A 162 3.84 1.78 -8.94
C LEU A 162 3.00 2.20 -7.73
N HIS A 163 3.57 3.04 -6.86
CA HIS A 163 2.82 3.57 -5.72
C HIS A 163 1.74 4.57 -6.17
N GLY A 164 2.20 5.68 -6.77
CA GLY A 164 1.37 6.74 -7.32
C GLY A 164 0.92 6.37 -8.73
N GLY A 165 1.53 6.98 -9.74
CA GLY A 165 1.11 6.82 -11.14
C GLY A 165 2.22 6.99 -12.16
N LEU A 166 1.89 7.33 -13.41
CA LEU A 166 2.92 7.55 -14.44
C LEU A 166 3.40 8.99 -14.41
N SER A 167 4.64 9.19 -14.88
CA SER A 167 5.19 10.51 -15.18
C SER A 167 4.94 10.87 -16.64
N PRO A 168 4.68 12.16 -16.98
CA PRO A 168 4.71 12.64 -18.36
C PRO A 168 6.07 12.42 -19.05
N ALA A 169 7.15 12.37 -18.27
CA ALA A 169 8.51 12.14 -18.75
C ALA A 169 8.88 10.65 -18.86
N LEU A 170 8.01 9.74 -18.41
CA LEU A 170 8.22 8.30 -18.47
C LEU A 170 7.63 7.73 -19.77
N HIS A 171 8.48 7.57 -20.78
CA HIS A 171 8.13 7.01 -22.08
C HIS A 171 8.49 5.53 -22.21
N HIS A 172 9.55 5.10 -21.52
CA HIS A 172 10.06 3.73 -21.55
C HIS A 172 10.40 3.25 -20.13
N LEU A 173 10.18 1.95 -19.87
CA LEU A 173 10.48 1.34 -18.57
C LEU A 173 11.96 1.45 -18.20
N ASP A 174 12.87 1.49 -19.17
CA ASP A 174 14.29 1.63 -18.92
C ASP A 174 14.66 2.96 -18.26
N GLN A 175 13.88 4.03 -18.47
CA GLN A 175 14.08 5.29 -17.76
C GLN A 175 13.87 5.11 -16.25
N LEU A 176 12.89 4.29 -15.84
CA LEU A 176 12.65 3.96 -14.44
C LEU A 176 13.77 3.09 -13.86
N ARG A 177 14.29 2.14 -14.66
CA ARG A 177 15.41 1.26 -14.27
C ARG A 177 16.71 2.03 -14.02
N MET A 178 16.93 3.15 -14.70
CA MET A 178 18.16 3.94 -14.61
C MET A 178 18.13 5.04 -13.53
N LEU A 179 17.00 5.25 -12.84
CA LEU A 179 16.94 6.26 -11.78
C LEU A 179 17.90 5.92 -10.63
N ASP A 180 18.55 6.92 -10.06
CA ASP A 180 19.22 6.76 -8.78
C ASP A 180 18.16 6.79 -7.67
N ARG A 181 17.84 5.63 -7.08
CA ARG A 181 16.82 5.54 -6.02
C ARG A 181 17.36 5.82 -4.63
N PHE A 182 18.69 5.75 -4.43
CA PHE A 182 19.35 5.78 -3.11
C PHE A 182 19.51 7.21 -2.57
N GLN A 183 18.42 7.95 -2.58
CA GLN A 183 18.33 9.34 -2.19
C GLN A 183 16.94 9.66 -1.64
N GLU A 184 16.81 10.83 -1.05
CA GLU A 184 15.50 11.38 -0.73
C GLU A 184 14.70 11.63 -2.01
N ILE A 185 13.37 11.48 -1.93
CA ILE A 185 12.47 11.72 -3.07
C ILE A 185 12.67 13.16 -3.57
N PRO A 186 13.08 13.35 -4.84
CA PRO A 186 13.25 14.67 -5.42
C PRO A 186 11.92 15.46 -5.45
N PRO A 187 11.97 16.80 -5.48
CA PRO A 187 10.75 17.62 -5.55
C PRO A 187 10.00 17.50 -6.88
N ASP A 188 10.67 17.08 -7.95
CA ASP A 188 10.10 16.92 -9.30
C ASP A 188 10.78 15.78 -10.10
N GLY A 189 10.27 15.54 -11.31
CA GLY A 189 10.78 14.52 -12.23
C GLY A 189 10.12 13.15 -12.07
N ILE A 190 10.61 12.17 -12.84
CA ILE A 190 9.99 10.82 -12.91
C ILE A 190 9.86 10.19 -11.53
N PHE A 191 10.87 10.30 -10.67
CA PHE A 191 10.83 9.72 -9.33
C PHE A 191 9.72 10.37 -8.48
N ALA A 192 9.61 11.70 -8.48
CA ALA A 192 8.53 12.38 -7.77
C ALA A 192 7.15 11.96 -8.29
N ASP A 193 6.97 11.92 -9.61
CA ASP A 193 5.68 11.59 -10.22
C ASP A 193 5.23 10.16 -9.89
N ILE A 194 6.12 9.15 -10.00
CA ILE A 194 5.70 7.75 -9.80
C ILE A 194 5.24 7.43 -8.38
N VAL A 195 5.58 8.27 -7.40
CA VAL A 195 5.13 8.15 -6.02
C VAL A 195 4.05 9.17 -5.64
N TRP A 196 3.86 10.25 -6.39
CA TRP A 196 2.86 11.28 -6.03
C TRP A 196 1.68 11.39 -7.01
N SER A 197 1.78 10.77 -8.18
CA SER A 197 0.79 10.95 -9.23
C SER A 197 -0.53 10.24 -8.96
N ASP A 198 -1.61 11.01 -9.08
CA ASP A 198 -2.99 10.51 -8.90
C ASP A 198 -3.71 10.33 -10.24
N PRO A 199 -4.58 9.31 -10.36
CA PRO A 199 -5.49 9.24 -11.49
C PRO A 199 -6.57 10.32 -11.43
N ASP A 200 -6.81 11.04 -12.53
CA ASP A 200 -7.99 11.90 -12.69
C ASP A 200 -8.97 11.28 -13.70
N SER A 201 -10.27 11.41 -13.42
CA SER A 201 -11.36 10.95 -14.28
C SER A 201 -11.94 12.04 -15.17
N LYS A 202 -11.57 13.31 -14.95
CA LYS A 202 -12.22 14.46 -15.59
C LYS A 202 -11.45 15.03 -16.78
N THR A 203 -10.13 14.86 -16.83
CA THR A 203 -9.28 15.56 -17.80
C THR A 203 -8.29 14.63 -18.49
N LEU A 204 -8.60 14.21 -19.73
CA LEU A 204 -7.69 13.39 -20.55
C LEU A 204 -6.27 14.00 -20.65
N GLY A 205 -5.26 13.20 -20.31
CA GLY A 205 -3.84 13.60 -20.35
C GLY A 205 -3.23 13.82 -18.97
N PHE A 206 -2.06 14.46 -18.94
CA PHE A 206 -1.36 14.84 -17.72
C PHE A 206 -1.64 16.30 -17.37
N HIS A 207 -1.86 16.60 -16.09
CA HIS A 207 -2.00 17.95 -15.59
C HIS A 207 -1.54 18.05 -14.14
N MET A 208 -1.11 19.23 -13.69
CA MET A 208 -0.62 19.38 -12.32
C MET A 208 -1.76 19.59 -11.32
N VAL A 209 -1.77 18.83 -10.22
CA VAL A 209 -2.71 18.98 -9.10
C VAL A 209 -1.94 19.09 -7.79
N GLY A 210 -1.87 20.31 -7.23
CA GLY A 210 -1.28 20.54 -5.91
C GLY A 210 0.20 20.14 -5.81
N GLY A 211 0.98 20.36 -6.89
CA GLY A 211 2.41 20.09 -6.92
C GLY A 211 2.82 18.72 -7.49
N ALA A 212 1.87 17.81 -7.72
CA ALA A 212 2.11 16.50 -8.32
C ALA A 212 1.45 16.39 -9.71
N ALA A 213 2.03 15.58 -10.62
CA ALA A 213 1.39 15.28 -11.89
C ALA A 213 0.17 14.36 -11.67
N ALA A 214 -1.01 14.74 -12.13
CA ALA A 214 -2.18 13.88 -12.21
C ALA A 214 -2.34 13.35 -13.64
N GLN A 215 -2.79 12.11 -13.79
CA GLN A 215 -2.92 11.45 -15.09
C GLN A 215 -4.32 10.87 -15.29
N THR A 216 -4.93 11.03 -16.46
CA THR A 216 -6.06 10.19 -16.85
C THR A 216 -5.62 8.95 -17.59
N VAL A 217 -6.01 7.77 -17.07
CA VAL A 217 -5.80 6.47 -17.71
C VAL A 217 -7.00 6.15 -18.61
N ASP A 218 -6.81 6.19 -19.93
CA ASP A 218 -7.82 5.74 -20.90
C ASP A 218 -8.24 4.29 -20.61
N SER A 219 -9.50 3.97 -20.89
CA SER A 219 -10.09 2.63 -20.87
C SER A 219 -9.20 1.51 -21.46
N ARG A 220 -8.37 1.81 -22.48
CA ARG A 220 -7.40 0.85 -23.07
C ARG A 220 -6.11 0.70 -22.27
N SER A 221 -5.70 1.72 -21.51
CA SER A 221 -4.49 1.70 -20.68
C SER A 221 -4.73 1.12 -19.28
N ARG A 222 -6.01 0.98 -18.86
CA ARG A 222 -6.40 0.37 -17.57
C ARG A 222 -6.01 -1.10 -17.43
N SER A 223 -5.71 -1.79 -18.53
CA SER A 223 -5.33 -3.21 -18.52
C SER A 223 -3.90 -3.48 -18.02
N CYS A 224 -3.07 -2.46 -17.81
CA CYS A 224 -1.63 -2.61 -17.57
C CYS A 224 -1.09 -2.01 -16.26
N PHE A 225 -1.90 -1.32 -15.46
CA PHE A 225 -1.41 -0.55 -14.31
C PHE A 225 -2.26 -0.77 -13.05
N PHE A 226 -1.57 -0.95 -11.93
CA PHE A 226 -2.16 -0.86 -10.60
C PHE A 226 -1.72 0.45 -9.94
N LEU A 227 -2.69 1.29 -9.55
CA LEU A 227 -2.48 2.54 -8.82
C LEU A 227 -3.03 2.36 -7.40
N SER A 228 -2.32 2.84 -6.37
CA SER A 228 -2.92 2.94 -5.04
C SER A 228 -3.97 4.04 -5.04
N ALA A 229 -5.25 3.68 -5.08
CA ALA A 229 -6.35 4.64 -5.23
C ALA A 229 -6.76 5.35 -3.93
N VAL A 230 -5.87 5.49 -2.93
CA VAL A 230 -6.27 5.95 -1.59
C VAL A 230 -5.93 7.42 -1.31
N ALA A 231 -5.09 8.09 -2.11
CA ALA A 231 -4.70 9.48 -1.86
C ALA A 231 -5.81 10.55 -2.04
N GLN A 232 -6.95 10.23 -2.67
CA GLN A 232 -7.96 11.23 -3.03
C GLN A 232 -8.88 11.73 -1.89
N ARG A 233 -9.00 11.03 -0.76
CA ARG A 233 -9.96 11.44 0.30
C ARG A 233 -9.42 12.48 1.28
N SER A 234 -8.12 12.48 1.56
CA SER A 234 -7.54 13.33 2.61
C SER A 234 -7.44 14.81 2.20
N ARG A 235 -7.32 15.13 0.89
CA ARG A 235 -7.16 16.52 0.40
C ARG A 235 -8.46 17.32 0.34
N LEU A 236 -9.63 16.68 0.28
CA LEU A 236 -10.91 17.40 0.18
C LEU A 236 -11.46 17.91 1.52
N HIS A 237 -11.02 17.34 2.65
CA HIS A 237 -11.48 17.79 3.98
C HIS A 237 -10.74 19.03 4.50
N LEU A 238 -9.51 19.29 4.06
CA LEU A 238 -8.76 20.48 4.51
C LEU A 238 -9.26 21.81 3.89
N ARG A 239 -10.06 21.77 2.81
CA ARG A 239 -10.58 22.98 2.15
C ARG A 239 -11.95 23.46 2.63
N ARG A 240 -12.59 22.76 3.57
CA ARG A 240 -13.94 23.10 4.08
C ARG A 240 -13.99 23.46 5.57
N GLY A 241 -12.87 23.87 6.16
CA GLY A 241 -12.82 24.35 7.55
C GLY A 241 -12.84 25.87 7.69
N ARG A 242 -13.96 26.53 7.37
CA ARG A 242 -14.29 27.85 7.95
C ARG A 242 -15.76 27.86 8.35
N GLY A 243 -16.02 27.82 9.65
CA GLY A 243 -17.31 28.19 10.21
C GLY A 243 -17.81 27.29 11.34
N ARG A 244 -17.57 27.76 12.57
CA ARG A 244 -18.30 27.50 13.83
C ARG A 244 -18.17 26.12 14.49
N GLU A 245 -17.50 26.15 15.64
CA GLU A 245 -17.67 25.24 16.77
C GLU A 245 -19.09 25.33 17.35
N VAL A 246 -19.67 24.18 17.73
CA VAL A 246 -20.68 24.04 18.79
C VAL A 246 -20.46 22.67 19.45
N PRO A 247 -20.42 22.56 20.80
CA PRO A 247 -20.06 21.33 21.49
C PRO A 247 -21.23 20.34 21.64
N ALA A 248 -20.85 19.10 21.91
CA ALA A 248 -21.69 17.92 22.13
C ALA A 248 -22.71 18.05 23.27
N HIS A 249 -23.93 17.53 23.07
CA HIS A 249 -24.76 16.89 24.10
C HIS A 249 -25.91 16.08 23.45
N GLU A 250 -25.90 14.77 23.74
CA GLU A 250 -27.03 13.94 24.21
C GLU A 250 -28.47 14.19 23.69
N GLN A 251 -29.08 13.20 23.02
CA GLN A 251 -30.33 12.51 23.43
C GLN A 251 -30.87 11.56 22.36
N ALA A 252 -31.36 10.41 22.84
CA ALA A 252 -32.04 9.37 22.09
C ALA A 252 -33.49 9.76 21.75
N ALA A 253 -34.01 9.31 20.60
CA ALA A 253 -35.39 8.80 20.47
C ALA A 253 -35.65 8.22 19.06
N ALA A 254 -36.43 7.15 19.04
CA ALA A 254 -36.83 6.37 17.88
C ALA A 254 -37.91 7.04 17.02
N HIS A 255 -37.93 6.76 15.71
CA HIS A 255 -39.10 6.25 14.97
C HIS A 255 -38.74 5.99 13.50
N GLY A 256 -39.23 4.87 12.97
CA GLY A 256 -39.00 4.45 11.60
C GLY A 256 -40.01 5.03 10.62
N THR A 257 -39.53 5.31 9.41
CA THR A 257 -40.29 5.28 8.16
C THR A 257 -39.32 5.09 6.99
N ARG A 258 -39.69 4.19 6.07
CA ARG A 258 -38.96 3.86 4.84
C ARG A 258 -39.12 4.99 3.81
N ALA A 259 -38.01 5.46 3.23
CA ALA A 259 -37.87 5.93 1.84
C ALA A 259 -36.37 6.18 1.52
N PRO A 260 -35.93 6.07 0.25
CA PRO A 260 -34.56 5.76 -0.11
C PRO A 260 -33.66 7.01 -0.10
N VAL A 261 -32.48 6.92 0.51
CA VAL A 261 -31.45 7.95 0.40
C VAL A 261 -30.50 7.58 -0.73
N VAL A 262 -30.50 8.42 -1.76
CA VAL A 262 -29.64 8.37 -2.93
C VAL A 262 -28.20 8.64 -2.50
N HIS A 263 -27.35 7.61 -2.51
CA HIS A 263 -25.90 7.78 -2.47
C HIS A 263 -25.37 7.84 -3.91
N GLY A 264 -24.94 9.04 -4.32
CA GLY A 264 -24.26 9.28 -5.59
C GLY A 264 -22.93 8.54 -5.64
N GLY A 265 -23.00 7.27 -6.03
CA GLY A 265 -21.86 6.47 -6.47
C GLY A 265 -21.44 6.87 -7.90
N LEU A 266 -20.21 6.53 -8.26
CA LEU A 266 -19.79 6.47 -9.65
C LEU A 266 -20.76 5.55 -10.43
N PRO A 267 -21.16 5.88 -11.68
CA PRO A 267 -22.14 5.11 -12.44
C PRO A 267 -21.72 3.65 -12.59
N GLY A 268 -22.64 2.71 -12.36
CA GLY A 268 -22.41 1.26 -12.33
C GLY A 268 -21.85 0.61 -13.61
N ALA A 269 -21.59 1.38 -14.66
CA ALA A 269 -20.83 0.95 -15.84
C ALA A 269 -19.30 0.94 -15.57
N LEU A 270 -18.78 1.90 -14.80
CA LEU A 270 -17.33 2.01 -14.52
C LEU A 270 -16.79 0.84 -13.68
N GLN A 271 -17.64 0.21 -12.89
CA GLN A 271 -17.28 -0.92 -12.03
C GLN A 271 -17.34 -2.26 -12.77
N ARG A 272 -18.07 -2.34 -13.90
CA ARG A 272 -18.16 -3.56 -14.74
C ARG A 272 -17.02 -3.65 -15.75
N ASP A 273 -16.57 -2.53 -16.30
CA ASP A 273 -15.51 -2.54 -17.32
C ASP A 273 -14.11 -2.83 -16.74
N LEU A 274 -13.87 -2.50 -15.46
CA LEU A 274 -12.66 -2.94 -14.75
C LEU A 274 -12.63 -4.47 -14.55
N LEU A 275 -13.80 -5.11 -14.48
CA LEU A 275 -13.95 -6.54 -14.22
C LEU A 275 -13.93 -7.39 -15.49
N HIS A 276 -14.28 -6.83 -16.66
CA HIS A 276 -14.31 -7.58 -17.91
C HIS A 276 -12.92 -7.97 -18.45
N GLY A 277 -11.85 -7.25 -18.07
CA GLY A 277 -10.46 -7.65 -18.34
C GLY A 277 -9.86 -8.62 -17.31
N LEU A 278 -10.59 -8.90 -16.23
CA LEU A 278 -10.16 -9.67 -15.06
C LEU A 278 -11.12 -10.83 -14.79
N GLU A 279 -11.35 -11.71 -15.78
CA GLU A 279 -12.22 -12.89 -15.60
C GLU A 279 -11.73 -13.92 -14.55
N ARG A 280 -10.64 -13.64 -13.79
CA ARG A 280 -10.16 -14.52 -12.71
C ARG A 280 -9.66 -13.79 -11.45
N ALA A 281 -10.11 -12.56 -11.19
CA ALA A 281 -9.90 -11.94 -9.88
C ALA A 281 -10.98 -12.41 -8.89
N GLN A 282 -10.61 -13.15 -7.85
CA GLN A 282 -11.53 -13.39 -6.73
C GLN A 282 -11.60 -12.11 -5.88
N LEU A 283 -12.64 -11.30 -6.11
CA LEU A 283 -13.15 -10.39 -5.08
C LEU A 283 -13.89 -11.26 -4.05
N LEU A 284 -13.44 -11.24 -2.80
CA LEU A 284 -14.10 -11.98 -1.71
C LEU A 284 -15.54 -11.44 -1.54
N PRO A 285 -16.58 -12.28 -1.60
CA PRO A 285 -17.96 -11.83 -1.39
C PRO A 285 -18.23 -11.53 0.09
N PRO A 286 -19.12 -10.57 0.42
CA PRO A 286 -19.54 -10.34 1.79
C PRO A 286 -20.31 -11.55 2.33
N LEU A 287 -19.98 -11.92 3.58
CA LEU A 287 -20.47 -13.08 4.31
C LEU A 287 -22.00 -13.25 4.23
N ARG A 288 -22.47 -14.31 3.55
CA ARG A 288 -23.81 -14.88 3.77
C ARG A 288 -23.69 -16.20 4.52
N LYS A 289 -24.50 -16.35 5.57
CA LYS A 289 -24.60 -17.58 6.38
C LYS A 289 -24.88 -18.82 5.50
N PRO A 290 -24.31 -19.98 5.81
CA PRO A 290 -24.42 -21.15 4.95
C PRO A 290 -25.80 -21.79 5.06
N ARG A 291 -26.44 -22.04 3.90
CA ARG A 291 -27.42 -23.12 3.74
C ARG A 291 -26.79 -24.15 2.80
N GLY A 292 -26.60 -25.35 3.32
CA GLY A 292 -25.86 -26.41 2.63
C GLY A 292 -26.59 -26.98 1.42
N ARG A 293 -25.81 -27.57 0.51
CA ARG A 293 -25.99 -28.93 -0.03
C ARG A 293 -24.84 -29.29 -0.98
N HIS A 294 -24.56 -30.59 -1.03
CA HIS A 294 -23.45 -31.29 -1.67
C HIS A 294 -23.30 -31.07 -3.18
N GLY A 295 -22.06 -31.18 -3.67
CA GLY A 295 -21.74 -31.37 -5.09
C GLY A 295 -20.24 -31.48 -5.36
N CYS A 296 -19.77 -32.70 -5.60
CA CYS A 296 -18.40 -33.03 -6.00
C CYS A 296 -18.05 -32.41 -7.37
N ARG A 297 -16.94 -31.67 -7.50
CA ARG A 297 -16.35 -31.27 -8.80
C ARG A 297 -14.82 -31.32 -8.76
N ARG A 298 -14.26 -31.81 -9.87
CA ARG A 298 -12.82 -32.01 -10.20
C ARG A 298 -11.95 -30.77 -9.92
N PRO A 299 -10.64 -30.94 -9.65
CA PRO A 299 -9.75 -29.81 -9.39
C PRO A 299 -9.54 -28.99 -10.68
N PRO A 300 -9.61 -27.65 -10.64
CA PRO A 300 -9.30 -26.83 -11.80
C PRO A 300 -7.77 -26.78 -12.02
N ARG A 301 -7.36 -26.72 -13.29
CA ARG A 301 -5.98 -26.47 -13.72
C ARG A 301 -5.47 -25.18 -13.07
N ARG A 302 -4.21 -25.17 -12.60
CA ARG A 302 -3.53 -24.00 -12.00
C ARG A 302 -3.61 -22.82 -12.98
N SER A 303 -4.44 -21.84 -12.65
CA SER A 303 -4.56 -20.56 -13.31
C SER A 303 -3.60 -19.58 -12.66
N SER A 304 -2.90 -18.75 -13.45
CA SER A 304 -2.21 -17.56 -12.99
C SER A 304 -3.26 -16.62 -12.38
N THR A 305 -3.40 -16.62 -11.06
CA THR A 305 -4.41 -15.83 -10.35
C THR A 305 -3.71 -14.67 -9.66
N LEU A 306 -4.03 -13.45 -10.08
CA LEU A 306 -3.68 -12.22 -9.38
C LEU A 306 -4.78 -11.94 -8.36
N VAL A 307 -4.42 -11.83 -7.07
CA VAL A 307 -5.37 -11.46 -6.01
C VAL A 307 -5.10 -10.02 -5.62
N LEU A 308 -6.13 -9.18 -5.75
CA LEU A 308 -6.01 -7.78 -5.45
C LEU A 308 -6.69 -7.44 -4.13
N LEU A 309 -5.95 -6.87 -3.19
CA LEU A 309 -6.45 -6.47 -1.89
C LEU A 309 -6.25 -4.96 -1.73
N LEU A 310 -7.31 -4.22 -2.05
CA LEU A 310 -7.41 -2.80 -1.74
C LEU A 310 -7.90 -2.67 -0.29
N SER A 311 -7.05 -2.19 0.61
CA SER A 311 -7.51 -1.67 1.89
C SER A 311 -8.11 -0.29 1.65
N SER A 312 -9.43 -0.16 1.75
CA SER A 312 -10.09 1.13 1.66
C SER A 312 -11.19 1.23 2.71
N TYR A 313 -10.83 1.75 3.89
CA TYR A 313 -11.79 2.29 4.85
C TYR A 313 -11.20 3.56 5.48
N SER A 314 -11.66 4.74 5.01
CA SER A 314 -11.50 5.97 5.78
C SER A 314 -12.47 5.91 6.96
N VAL A 315 -11.94 5.84 8.19
CA VAL A 315 -12.71 6.17 9.39
C VAL A 315 -12.66 7.70 9.54
N ASN A 316 -13.84 8.29 9.72
CA ASN A 316 -14.05 9.72 9.99
C ASN A 316 -13.21 10.22 11.17
#